data_AF-A0A2S8BP41-F1
#
_entry.id   AF-A0A2S8BP41-F1
#
_cell.length_a   1.000
_cell.length_b   1.000
_cell.length_c   1.000
_cell.angle_alpha   90.00
_cell.angle_beta   90.00
_cell.angle_gamma   90.00
#
_symmetry.space_group_name_H-M   'P 1'
#
loop_
_entity.id
_entity.type
_entity.pdbx_description
1 polymer ?
#
loop_
_entity_poly.entity_id
_entity_poly.type
_entity_poly.pdbx_seq_one_letter_code
_entity_poly.pdbx_strand_id
1 'polypeptide(L)' 'MGVPVAEVRILPAGSIPRTTSGKLARLACRGEYLSGALRTS' A
#
# COMPACT_ATOMS: atom_id res chain seq x y z
N MET A 1 9.30 23.56 -8.57
CA MET A 1 9.85 22.30 -9.12
C MET A 1 9.17 21.14 -8.39
N GLY A 2 8.69 20.11 -9.10
CA GLY A 2 7.93 18.99 -8.53
C GLY A 2 8.81 17.79 -8.17
N VAL A 3 8.29 16.90 -7.31
CA VAL A 3 8.94 15.62 -6.97
C VAL A 3 8.45 14.55 -7.96
N PRO A 4 9.34 13.79 -8.63
CA PRO A 4 8.93 12.73 -9.54
C PRO A 4 8.29 11.56 -8.77
N VAL A 5 7.28 10.93 -9.37
CA VAL A 5 6.69 9.71 -8.83
C VAL A 5 7.66 8.55 -9.06
N ALA A 6 8.05 7.85 -8.00
CA ALA A 6 8.98 6.73 -8.09
C ALA A 6 8.30 5.43 -8.57
N GLU A 7 7.10 5.12 -8.07
CA GLU A 7 6.38 3.88 -8.38
C GLU A 7 4.87 4.02 -8.11
N VAL A 8 4.05 3.32 -8.91
CA VAL A 8 2.62 3.11 -8.67
C VAL A 8 2.31 1.62 -8.84
N ARG A 9 1.63 1.00 -7.86
CA ARG A 9 1.12 -0.38 -7.95
C ARG A 9 -0.40 -0.40 -7.87
N ILE A 10 -1.01 -1.23 -8.71
CA ILE A 10 -2.42 -1.58 -8.64
C ILE A 10 -2.55 -2.85 -7.83
N LEU A 11 -3.56 -2.92 -6.95
CA LEU A 11 -3.80 -4.06 -6.08
C LEU A 11 -5.28 -4.44 -6.16
N PRO A 12 -5.61 -5.73 -5.94
CA PRO A 12 -7.00 -6.15 -5.78
C PRO A 12 -7.69 -5.40 -4.62
N ALA A 13 -9.02 -5.31 -4.70
CA ALA A 13 -9.81 -4.70 -3.64
C ALA A 13 -9.63 -5.49 -2.32
N GLY A 14 -9.47 -4.76 -1.21
CA GLY A 14 -9.27 -5.36 0.11
C GLY A 14 -7.82 -5.73 0.45
N SER A 15 -6.88 -5.70 -0.51
CA SER A 15 -5.47 -6.05 -0.26
C SER A 15 -4.69 -4.99 0.53
N ILE A 16 -5.21 -3.77 0.67
CA ILE A 16 -4.52 -2.71 1.42
C ILE A 16 -4.87 -2.81 2.91
N PRO A 17 -3.88 -2.94 3.82
CA PRO A 17 -4.13 -3.04 5.25
C PRO A 17 -5.01 -1.91 5.79
N ARG A 18 -6.00 -2.28 6.61
CA ARG A 18 -6.92 -1.36 7.29
C ARG A 18 -6.85 -1.52 8.81
N THR A 19 -7.15 -0.44 9.52
CA THR A 19 -7.42 -0.48 10.97
C THR A 19 -8.76 -1.14 11.25
N THR A 20 -9.06 -1.44 12.52
CA THR A 20 -10.34 -2.02 12.95
C THR A 20 -11.55 -1.15 12.59
N SER A 21 -11.42 0.17 12.65
CA SER A 21 -12.43 1.14 12.18
C SER A 21 -12.51 1.26 10.66
N GLY A 22 -11.73 0.46 9.93
CA GLY A 22 -11.72 0.43 8.48
C GLY A 22 -11.00 1.59 7.84
N LYS A 23 -10.07 2.31 8.51
CA LYS A 23 -9.23 3.36 7.88
C LYS A 23 -7.96 2.76 7.29
N LEU A 24 -7.29 3.46 6.37
CA LEU A 24 -5.99 3.03 5.83
C LEU A 24 -4.92 2.97 6.93
N ALA A 25 -4.30 1.80 7.09
CA ALA A 25 -3.15 1.62 7.96
C ALA A 25 -1.84 1.88 7.18
N ARG A 26 -1.58 3.16 6.86
CA ARG A 26 -0.47 3.56 5.94
C ARG A 26 0.90 3.02 6.33
N LEU A 27 1.21 2.94 7.63
CA LEU A 27 2.50 2.42 8.10
C LEU A 27 2.63 0.91 7.87
N ALA A 28 1.58 0.14 8.17
CA ALA A 28 1.54 -1.30 7.88
C ALA A 28 1.63 -1.54 6.36
N CYS A 29 0.83 -0.79 5.57
CA CYS A 29 0.90 -0.84 4.10
C CYS A 29 2.30 -0.53 3.56
N ARG A 30 3.01 0.46 4.14
CA ARG A 30 4.39 0.75 3.75
C ARG A 30 5.34 -0.40 4.09
N GLY A 31 5.18 -1.01 5.27
CA GLY A 31 5.95 -2.18 5.67
C GLY A 31 5.78 -3.34 4.70
N GLU A 32 4.54 -3.65 4.33
CA GLU A 32 4.22 -4.69 3.35
C GLU A 32 4.69 -4.37 1.93
N TYR A 33 4.64 -3.11 1.51
CA TYR A 33 5.19 -2.66 0.24
C TYR A 33 6.70 -2.90 0.18
N LEU A 34 7.43 -2.52 1.24
CA LEU A 34 8.89 -2.64 1.31
C LEU A 34 9.34 -4.10 1.48
N SER A 35 8.54 -4.94 2.13
CA SER A 35 8.84 -6.38 2.26
C SER A 35 8.48 -7.19 1.02
N GLY A 36 7.78 -6.60 0.04
CA GLY A 36 7.27 -7.30 -1.14
C GLY A 36 6.03 -8.17 -0.86
N ALA A 37 5.38 -7.98 0.29
CA ALA A 37 4.19 -8.75 0.67
C ALA A 37 2.92 -8.33 -0.09
N LEU A 38 2.82 -7.08 -0.55
CA LEU A 38 1.69 -6.61 -1.38
C LEU A 38 1.75 -7.24 -2.79
N ARG A 39 0.81 -8.16 -3.09
CA ARG A 39 0.73 -8.88 -4.38
C ARG A 39 -0.40 -8.37 -5.27
N THR A 40 -0.19 -8.44 -6.59
CA THR A 40 -1.09 -7.90 -7.64
C THR A 40 -1.93 -8.96 -8.38
N SER A 41 -1.94 -10.21 -7.91
CA SER A 41 -2.54 -11.36 -8.59
C SER A 41 -4.00 -11.19 -8.96
#